data_AF-T1G154-F1
#
_entry.id   AF-T1G154-F1
#
_cell.length_a   1.000
_cell.length_b   1.000
_cell.length_c   1.000
_cell.angle_alpha   90.00
_cell.angle_beta   90.00
_cell.angle_gamma   90.00
#
_symmetry.space_group_name_H-M   'P 1'
#
loop_
_entity.id
_entity.type
_entity.pdbx_description
1 polymer ?
#
loop_
_entity_poly.entity_id
_entity_poly.type
_entity_poly.pdbx_seq_one_letter_code
_entity_poly.pdbx_strand_id
1 'polypeptide(L)' 'MDSQITRRRLLIDIVDQDWLKDTLPNDDVVVPIMELPELENENGNTQETLKEQEQKWTDLSLVSLNEQASVSPPK' A
#
# COMPACT_ATOMS: atom_id res chain seq x y z
N MET A 1 1.44 -48.46 12.15
CA MET A 1 0.58 -48.20 10.97
C MET A 1 -0.53 -47.21 11.36
N ASP A 2 -0.11 -46.06 11.85
CA ASP A 2 -0.88 -45.04 12.59
C ASP A 2 -0.99 -43.74 11.76
N SER A 3 -0.47 -43.78 10.54
CA SER A 3 -0.45 -42.68 9.56
C SER A 3 -1.74 -42.59 8.72
N GLN A 4 -2.63 -43.58 8.80
CA GLN A 4 -3.84 -43.65 7.98
C GLN A 4 -5.02 -43.07 8.75
N ILE A 5 -5.54 -41.93 8.29
CA ILE A 5 -6.75 -41.30 8.85
C ILE A 5 -7.98 -42.01 8.30
N THR A 6 -8.79 -42.60 9.17
CA THR A 6 -10.11 -43.12 8.82
C THR A 6 -11.04 -41.95 8.47
N ARG A 7 -11.18 -41.66 7.17
CA ARG A 7 -12.13 -40.64 6.71
C ARG A 7 -13.56 -41.14 6.92
N ARG A 8 -14.43 -40.27 7.46
CA ARG A 8 -15.85 -40.59 7.71
C ARG A 8 -16.56 -40.85 6.39
N ARG A 9 -17.04 -42.08 6.18
CA ARG A 9 -17.66 -42.54 4.92
C ARG A 9 -18.89 -41.73 4.50
N LEU A 10 -19.66 -41.22 5.46
CA LEU A 10 -20.87 -40.41 5.22
C LEU A 10 -20.57 -39.04 4.59
N LEU A 11 -19.40 -38.44 4.86
CA LEU A 11 -19.05 -37.13 4.31
C LEU A 11 -18.74 -37.20 2.81
N ILE A 12 -18.33 -38.38 2.32
CA ILE A 12 -18.02 -38.64 0.92
C ILE A 12 -19.30 -38.86 0.09
N ASP A 13 -20.39 -39.33 0.70
CA ASP A 13 -21.66 -39.56 0.00
C ASP A 13 -22.49 -38.28 -0.25
N ILE A 14 -22.19 -37.20 0.48
CA ILE A 14 -22.94 -35.93 0.39
C ILE A 14 -22.27 -34.92 -0.55
N VAL A 15 -20.94 -34.95 -0.66
CA VAL A 15 -20.14 -34.00 -1.44
C VAL A 15 -19.91 -34.58 -2.83
N ASP A 16 -20.35 -33.88 -3.88
CA ASP A 16 -20.05 -34.26 -5.26
C ASP A 16 -18.58 -33.95 -5.64
N GLN A 17 -18.15 -34.48 -6.78
CA GLN A 17 -16.77 -34.30 -7.24
C GLN A 17 -16.43 -32.86 -7.64
N ASP A 18 -17.44 -32.07 -7.99
CA ASP A 18 -17.26 -30.70 -8.44
C ASP A 18 -17.05 -29.79 -7.23
N TRP A 19 -17.85 -29.94 -6.17
CA TRP A 19 -17.68 -29.24 -4.90
C TRP A 19 -16.38 -29.63 -4.18
N LEU A 20 -15.93 -30.89 -4.32
CA LEU A 20 -14.64 -31.33 -3.76
C LEU A 20 -13.44 -30.63 -4.43
N LYS A 21 -13.57 -30.26 -5.71
CA LYS A 21 -12.50 -29.61 -6.50
C LYS A 21 -12.64 -28.10 -6.52
N ASP A 22 -13.79 -27.58 -6.12
CA ASP A 22 -14.04 -26.16 -6.05
C ASP A 22 -13.05 -25.49 -5.11
N THR A 23 -12.51 -24.36 -5.53
CA THR A 23 -11.49 -23.61 -4.79
C THR A 23 -11.98 -22.17 -4.68
N LEU A 24 -11.85 -21.59 -3.49
CA LEU A 24 -12.22 -20.19 -3.30
C LEU A 24 -11.43 -19.31 -4.29
N PRO A 25 -12.08 -18.31 -4.89
CA PRO A 25 -11.37 -17.33 -5.69
C PRO A 25 -10.34 -16.58 -4.83
N ASN A 26 -9.28 -16.10 -5.47
CA ASN A 26 -8.37 -15.16 -4.81
C ASN A 26 -9.13 -13.85 -4.62
N ASP A 27 -9.27 -13.42 -3.37
CA ASP A 27 -9.89 -12.15 -3.02
C ASP A 27 -8.81 -11.12 -2.71
N ASP A 28 -9.02 -9.89 -3.15
CA ASP A 28 -8.08 -8.79 -2.91
C ASP A 28 -8.33 -8.16 -1.55
N VAL A 29 -7.25 -7.77 -0.87
CA VAL A 29 -7.34 -7.06 0.41
C VAL A 29 -7.33 -5.56 0.15
N VAL A 30 -8.25 -4.83 0.78
CA VAL A 30 -8.27 -3.37 0.74
C VAL A 30 -7.06 -2.83 1.49
N VAL A 31 -6.09 -2.31 0.76
CA VAL A 31 -4.88 -1.69 1.32
C VAL A 31 -5.11 -0.19 1.53
N PRO A 32 -4.81 0.37 2.72
CA PRO A 32 -4.93 1.81 2.95
C PRO A 32 -3.85 2.56 2.17
N ILE A 33 -4.25 3.16 1.05
CA ILE A 33 -3.37 3.86 0.10
C ILE A 33 -2.51 4.94 0.77
N MET A 34 -3.03 5.61 1.80
CA MET A 34 -2.32 6.71 2.49
C MET A 34 -1.10 6.23 3.28
N GLU A 35 -1.06 4.95 3.66
CA GLU A 35 0.05 4.32 4.38
C GLU A 35 1.06 3.68 3.41
N LEU A 36 0.88 3.84 2.09
CA LEU A 36 1.81 3.38 1.09
C LEU A 36 2.74 4.52 0.64
N PRO A 37 4.00 4.22 0.29
CA PRO A 37 4.88 5.17 -0.38
C PRO A 37 4.37 5.52 -1.78
N GLU A 38 4.68 6.73 -2.24
CA GLU A 38 4.42 7.12 -3.63
C GLU A 38 5.23 6.26 -4.60
N LEU A 39 4.57 5.73 -5.63
CA LEU A 39 5.19 4.91 -6.68
C LEU A 39 6.16 5.71 -7.58
N GLU A 40 5.87 7.00 -7.78
CA GLU A 40 6.56 7.90 -8.73
C GLU A 40 7.38 8.97 -7.99
N ASN A 41 8.04 8.60 -6.89
CA ASN A 41 8.85 9.55 -6.13
C ASN A 41 10.11 9.95 -6.93
N GLU A 42 10.00 10.96 -7.80
CA GLU A 42 11.09 11.53 -8.62
C GLU A 42 12.28 11.98 -7.76
N ASN A 43 12.02 12.35 -6.50
CA ASN A 43 13.00 12.80 -5.53
C ASN A 43 13.73 11.65 -4.79
N GLY A 44 13.44 10.39 -5.13
CA GLY A 44 14.15 9.21 -4.60
C GLY A 44 13.88 8.89 -3.12
N ASN A 45 12.95 9.60 -2.47
CA ASN A 45 12.59 9.32 -1.07
C ASN A 45 11.46 8.28 -0.99
N THR A 46 11.78 7.05 -1.34
CA THR A 46 10.83 5.91 -1.37
C THR A 46 10.46 5.35 0.01
N GLN A 47 10.89 5.99 1.11
CA GLN A 47 10.64 5.51 2.47
C GLN A 47 9.43 6.14 3.15
N GLU A 48 8.89 7.25 2.63
CA GLU A 48 7.81 8.00 3.28
C GLU A 48 6.46 7.67 2.67
N THR A 49 5.46 7.51 3.54
CA THR A 49 4.07 7.31 3.13
C THR A 49 3.43 8.62 2.66
N LEU A 50 2.41 8.52 1.82
CA LEU A 50 1.61 9.67 1.36
C LEU A 50 1.14 10.55 2.53
N LYS A 51 0.69 9.91 3.62
CA LYS A 51 0.24 10.60 4.83
C LYS A 51 1.35 11.38 5.54
N GLU A 52 2.56 10.84 5.60
CA GLU A 52 3.70 11.52 6.23
C GLU A 52 4.18 12.70 5.38
N GLN A 53 4.10 12.59 4.05
CA GLN A 53 4.45 13.66 3.12
C GLN A 53 3.52 14.87 3.28
N GLU A 54 2.20 14.66 3.40
CA GLU A 54 1.22 15.73 3.63
C GLU A 54 1.40 16.47 4.96
N GLN A 55 2.00 15.82 5.95
CA GLN A 55 2.25 16.40 7.27
C GLN A 55 3.53 17.24 7.32
N LYS A 56 4.33 17.25 6.25
CA LYS A 56 5.54 18.07 6.18
C LYS A 56 5.21 19.49 5.77
N TRP A 57 5.81 20.43 6.48
CA TRP A 57 5.78 21.82 6.07
C TRP A 57 6.96 22.10 5.14
N THR A 58 6.68 22.22 3.84
CA THR A 58 7.69 22.46 2.79
C THR A 58 7.80 23.92 2.38
N ASP A 59 6.86 24.77 2.81
CA ASP A 59 6.90 26.19 2.50
C ASP A 59 7.89 26.93 3.39
N LEU A 60 8.99 27.37 2.78
CA LEU A 60 10.04 28.15 3.43
C LEU A 60 9.95 29.66 3.12
N SER A 61 8.92 30.11 2.38
CA SER A 61 8.73 31.52 2.00
C SER A 61 9.96 32.19 1.35
N LEU A 62 10.86 31.41 0.73
CA LEU A 62 12.13 31.90 0.17
C LEU A 62 11.96 32.88 -1.00
N VAL A 63 10.77 32.87 -1.63
CA VAL A 63 10.40 33.84 -2.68
C VAL A 63 10.52 35.28 -2.15
N SER A 64 10.11 35.51 -0.90
CA SER A 64 10.15 36.85 -0.28
C SER A 64 11.58 37.38 -0.10
N LEU A 65 12.55 36.50 0.15
CA LEU A 65 13.97 36.86 0.25
C LEU A 65 14.55 37.25 -1.11
N ASN A 66 14.16 36.54 -2.18
CA ASN A 66 14.61 36.85 -3.53
C ASN A 66 14.08 38.21 -4.00
N GLU A 67 12.81 38.52 -3.70
CA GLU A 67 12.24 39.83 -3.98
C GLU A 67 13.00 40.94 -3.25
N GLN A 68 13.26 40.79 -1.95
CA GLN A 68 14.04 41.76 -1.16
C GLN A 68 15.46 41.99 -1.70
N ALA A 69 16.15 40.93 -2.15
CA ALA A 69 17.48 41.03 -2.75
C ALA A 69 17.46 41.80 -4.08
N SER A 70 16.35 41.74 -4.82
CA SER A 70 16.17 42.46 -6.09
C SER A 70 15.82 43.95 -5.93
N VAL A 71 15.36 44.41 -4.75
CA VAL A 71 15.00 45.82 -4.49
C VAL A 71 16.18 46.65 -3.95
N SER A 72 17.39 46.10 -3.85
CA SER A 72 18.57 46.90 -3.50
C SER A 72 18.86 47.93 -4.61
N PRO A 73 18.81 49.25 -4.34
CA PRO A 73 19.13 50.26 -5.34
C PRO A 73 20.63 50.23 -5.69
N PRO A 74 21.03 50.54 -6.94
CA PRO A 74 22.43 50.81 -7.24
C PRO A 74 22.89 52.07 -6.50
N LYS A 75 24.09 52.00 -5.91
CA LYS A 75 24.80 53.10 -5.25
C LYS A 75 25.41 54.06 -6.27
#